data_AF-A0A944K5Z3-F1
#
_entry.id   AF-A0A944K5Z3-F1
#
_cell.length_a   1.000
_cell.length_b   1.000
_cell.length_c   1.000
_cell.angle_alpha   90.00
_cell.angle_beta   90.00
_cell.angle_gamma   90.00
#
_symmetry.space_group_name_H-M   'P 1'
#
loop_
_entity.id
_entity.type
_entity.pdbx_description
1 polymer ?
#
loop_
_entity_poly.entity_id
_entity_poly.type
_entity_poly.pdbx_seq_one_letter_code
_entity_poly.pdbx_strand_id
1 'polypeptide(L)' 'MVNVLRPRTVICSYCKAGPDAGAARTLAAREGCLTVTWHARTCPHYLADRILAGKEA' A
#
# COMPACT_ATOMS: atom_id res chain seq x y z
N MET A 1 14.11 17.38 11.84
CA MET A 1 14.41 15.95 12.00
C MET A 1 13.15 15.19 11.63
N VAL A 2 13.11 14.52 10.47
CA VAL A 2 11.95 13.72 10.09
C VAL A 2 11.96 12.52 11.03
N ASN A 3 11.14 12.55 12.08
CA ASN A 3 10.87 11.36 12.85
C ASN A 3 10.33 10.36 11.84
N VAL A 4 11.10 9.33 11.49
CA VAL A 4 10.71 8.33 10.49
C VAL A 4 9.60 7.53 11.14
N LEU A 5 8.39 8.10 11.13
CA LEU A 5 7.18 7.50 11.64
C LEU A 5 7.04 6.18 10.92
N ARG A 6 7.21 5.07 11.65
CA ARG A 6 6.99 3.73 11.10
C ARG A 6 5.61 3.74 10.44
N PRO A 7 5.52 3.46 9.12
CA PRO A 7 4.25 3.52 8.44
C PRO A 7 3.25 2.59 9.10
N ARG A 8 2.03 3.07 9.32
CA ARG A 8 0.95 2.25 9.84
C ARG A 8 0.53 1.24 8.77
N THR A 9 0.58 -0.04 9.11
CA THR A 9 0.06 -1.08 8.22
C THR A 9 -1.45 -1.00 8.13
N VAL A 10 -1.96 -0.95 6.91
CA VAL A 10 -3.38 -1.08 6.58
C VAL A 10 -3.55 -2.35 5.77
N ILE A 11 -4.55 -3.17 6.11
CA ILE A 11 -4.83 -4.41 5.38
C ILE A 11 -5.80 -4.10 4.25
N CYS A 12 -5.45 -4.51 3.02
CA CYS A 12 -6.36 -4.42 1.90
C CYS A 12 -7.59 -5.31 2.16
N SER A 13 -8.79 -4.74 2.18
CA SER A 13 -10.03 -5.48 2.45
C SER A 13 -10.33 -6.57 1.40
N TYR A 14 -9.81 -6.41 0.17
CA TYR A 14 -10.04 -7.35 -0.92
C TYR A 14 -9.10 -8.56 -0.86
N CYS A 15 -7.79 -8.34 -1.00
CA CYS A 15 -6.84 -9.45 -1.06
C CYS A 15 -6.35 -9.91 0.32
N LYS A 16 -6.60 -9.12 1.38
CA LYS A 16 -6.21 -9.40 2.78
C LYS A 16 -4.72 -9.71 2.98
N ALA A 17 -3.88 -9.37 2.01
CA ALA A 17 -2.45 -9.59 2.10
C ALA A 17 -1.85 -8.70 3.21
N GLY A 18 -1.13 -9.35 4.12
CA GLY A 18 -0.35 -8.68 5.17
C GLY A 18 1.12 -8.57 4.78
N PRO A 19 1.96 -8.08 5.71
CA PRO A 19 3.41 -7.93 5.48
C PRO A 19 4.12 -9.22 5.05
N ASP A 20 3.69 -10.37 5.58
CA ASP A 20 4.37 -11.65 5.33
C ASP A 20 3.92 -12.33 4.03
N ALA A 21 2.75 -11.96 3.51
CA ALA A 21 2.13 -12.59 2.33
C ALA A 21 1.97 -11.64 1.14
N GLY A 22 2.24 -10.35 1.33
CA GLY A 22 2.13 -9.33 0.29
C GLY A 22 3.28 -9.38 -0.70
N ALA A 23 2.96 -9.47 -1.99
CA ALA A 23 3.95 -9.43 -3.07
C ALA A 23 4.25 -8.00 -3.53
N ALA A 24 3.39 -7.03 -3.18
CA ALA A 24 3.56 -5.63 -3.50
C ALA A 24 3.06 -4.74 -2.36
N ARG A 25 3.55 -3.49 -2.30
CA ARG A 25 3.10 -2.50 -1.30
C ARG A 25 2.86 -1.13 -1.92
N THR A 26 1.85 -0.44 -1.41
CA THR A 26 1.58 0.97 -1.70
C THR A 26 1.79 1.80 -0.43
N LEU A 27 2.38 2.98 -0.60
CA LEU A 27 2.61 3.96 0.47
C LEU A 27 1.73 5.17 0.21
N ALA A 28 1.00 5.62 1.22
CA ALA A 28 0.20 6.83 1.15
C ALA A 28 0.45 7.71 2.38
N ALA A 29 0.42 9.03 2.19
CA ALA A 29 0.36 9.97 3.30
C ALA A 29 -1.10 10.35 3.53
N ARG A 30 -1.63 10.04 4.71
CA ARG A 30 -2.99 10.42 5.12
C ARG A 30 -2.98 10.96 6.54
N GLU A 31 -3.69 12.05 6.79
CA GLU A 31 -3.93 12.60 8.15
C GLU A 31 -2.64 12.75 8.99
N GLY A 32 -1.56 13.23 8.37
CA GLY A 32 -0.27 13.41 9.06
C GLY A 32 0.49 12.12 9.37
N CYS A 33 0.05 10.97 8.87
CA CYS A 33 0.76 9.69 9.01
C CYS A 33 1.05 9.06 7.65
N LEU A 34 2.13 8.27 7.60
CA LEU A 34 2.40 7.37 6.49
C LEU A 34 1.68 6.05 6.74
N THR A 35 0.98 5.56 5.73
CA THR A 35 0.38 4.23 5.73
C THR A 35 1.05 3.34 4.70
N VAL A 36 1.09 2.05 4.99
CA VAL A 36 1.53 1.02 4.05
C VAL A 36 0.44 -0.02 3.88
N THR A 37 0.06 -0.30 2.64
CA THR A 37 -0.89 -1.37 2.31
C THR A 37 -0.17 -2.45 1.53
N TRP A 38 -0.29 -3.70 1.97
CA TRP A 38 0.27 -4.86 1.27
C TRP A 38 -0.78 -5.51 0.38
N HIS A 39 -0.35 -6.00 -0.78
CA HIS A 39 -1.22 -6.58 -1.79
C HIS A 39 -0.65 -7.87 -2.37
N ALA A 40 -1.55 -8.79 -2.73
CA ALA A 40 -1.23 -9.84 -3.68
C ALA A 40 -0.97 -9.23 -5.07
N ARG A 41 -0.11 -9.86 -5.88
CA ARG A 41 0.29 -9.33 -7.20
C ARG A 41 -0.89 -9.14 -8.16
N THR A 42 -1.93 -9.97 -8.01
CA THR A 42 -3.16 -9.98 -8.81
C THR A 42 -4.29 -9.15 -8.19
N CYS A 43 -4.03 -8.39 -7.12
CA CYS A 43 -5.07 -7.63 -6.45
C CYS A 43 -5.56 -6.46 -7.34
N PRO A 44 -6.87 -6.35 -7.62
CA PRO A 44 -7.41 -5.26 -8.44
C PRO A 44 -7.22 -3.89 -7.78
N HIS A 45 -7.24 -3.80 -6.44
CA HIS A 45 -6.93 -2.54 -5.74
C HIS A 45 -5.47 -2.11 -5.95
N TYR A 46 -4.54 -3.07 -6.05
CA TYR A 46 -3.14 -2.73 -6.35
C TYR A 46 -2.97 -2.24 -7.79
N LEU A 47 -3.64 -2.89 -8.74
CA LEU A 47 -3.66 -2.44 -10.13
C LEU A 47 -4.23 -1.02 -10.22
N ALA A 48 -5.37 -0.76 -9.60
CA ALA A 48 -5.96 0.58 -9.53
C ALA A 48 -4.98 1.60 -8.91
N ASP A 49 -4.34 1.28 -7.78
CA ASP A 49 -3.33 2.16 -7.16
C ASP A 49 -2.16 2.46 -8.12
N ARG A 50 -1.73 1.49 -8.93
CA ARG A 50 -0.66 1.71 -9.93
C ARG A 50 -1.10 2.62 -11.07
N ILE A 51 -2.31 2.44 -11.60
CA ILE A 51 -2.87 3.30 -12.64
C ILE A 51 -2.96 4.74 -12.12
N LEU A 52 -3.54 4.91 -10.93
CA LEU A 52 -3.69 6.23 -10.30
C LEU A 52 -2.34 6.89 -10.00
N ALA A 53 -1.31 6.10 -9.71
CA ALA A 53 0.06 6.59 -9.51
C ALA A 53 0.81 6.87 -10.83
N GLY A 54 0.18 6.70 -12.00
CA GLY A 54 0.83 6.86 -13.31
C GLY A 54 1.94 5.83 -13.56
N LYS A 55 1.88 4.68 -12.87
CA LYS A 55 2.88 3.59 -12.95
C LYS A 55 2.47 2.47 -13.91
N GLU A 56 1.37 2.64 -14.63
CA GLU A 56 0.97 1.81 -15.76
C GLU A 56 0.89 2.72 -16.99
N ALA A 57 1.81 2.46 -17.93
CA ALA A 57 1.78 2.88 -19.32
C ALA A 57 1.95 1.60 -20.15
#